data_AF-A0A3N5S302-F1
#
_entry.id   AF-A0A3N5S302-F1
#
_cell.length_a   1.000
_cell.length_b   1.000
_cell.length_c   1.000
_cell.angle_alpha   90.00
_cell.angle_beta   90.00
_cell.angle_gamma   90.00
#
_symmetry.space_group_name_H-M   'P 1'
#
loop_
_entity.id
_entity.type
_entity.pdbx_description
1 polymer ?
#
loop_
_entity_poly.entity_id
_entity_poly.type
_entity_poly.pdbx_seq_one_letter_code
_entity_poly.pdbx_strand_id
1 'polypeptide(L)'
;MDRRIFHGNIKPNDIAHALMAEFNRGNLCAQVVGNKDKMAVQIATRAGAMSGGQTALTINIQTVEDGIMVEVGQQAWLGVAASLG
;
A
#
# COMPACT_ATOMS: atom_id res chain seq x y z
N MET A 1 12.09 6.51 -3.38
CA MET A 1 10.90 5.82 -3.89
C MET A 1 11.41 4.66 -4.73
N ASP A 2 10.94 3.46 -4.45
CA ASP A 2 11.36 2.26 -5.16
C ASP A 2 10.19 1.68 -5.96
N ARG A 3 10.40 1.48 -7.25
CA ARG A 3 9.41 0.93 -8.18
C ARG A 3 9.90 -0.37 -8.77
N ARG A 4 9.03 -1.38 -8.83
CA ARG A 4 9.30 -2.68 -9.45
C ARG A 4 8.09 -3.16 -10.25
N ILE A 5 8.35 -3.88 -11.34
CA ILE A 5 7.33 -4.56 -12.12
C ILE A 5 7.46 -6.06 -11.85
N PHE A 6 6.34 -6.69 -11.55
CA PHE A 6 6.22 -8.13 -11.36
C PHE A 6 5.39 -8.70 -12.50
N HIS A 7 5.97 -9.64 -13.23
CA HIS A 7 5.33 -10.29 -14.35
C HIS A 7 4.55 -11.53 -13.92
N GLY A 8 3.50 -11.86 -14.67
CA GLY A 8 2.70 -13.08 -14.49
C GLY A 8 1.25 -12.81 -14.12
N ASN A 9 0.51 -13.89 -13.81
CA ASN A 9 -0.91 -13.81 -13.47
C ASN A 9 -1.11 -13.38 -12.00
N ILE A 10 -0.67 -12.17 -11.68
CA ILE A 10 -0.77 -11.55 -10.36
C ILE A 10 -1.74 -10.38 -10.49
N LYS A 11 -2.73 -10.28 -9.60
CA LYS A 11 -3.65 -9.14 -9.54
C LYS A 11 -3.24 -8.20 -8.42
N PRO A 12 -3.53 -6.88 -8.54
CA PRO A 12 -3.29 -5.93 -7.46
C PRO A 12 -3.87 -6.38 -6.11
N ASN A 13 -5.05 -6.99 -6.15
CA ASN A 13 -5.75 -7.47 -4.96
C ASN A 13 -5.03 -8.63 -4.25
N ASP A 14 -4.27 -9.45 -4.97
CA ASP A 14 -3.51 -10.57 -4.38
C ASP A 14 -2.40 -10.01 -3.47
N ILE A 15 -1.71 -8.98 -3.95
CA ILE A 15 -0.67 -8.29 -3.19
C ILE A 15 -1.27 -7.48 -2.05
N ALA A 16 -2.38 -6.77 -2.29
CA ALA A 16 -3.03 -6.00 -1.24
C ALA A 16 -3.50 -6.88 -0.08
N HIS A 17 -4.11 -8.03 -0.36
CA HIS A 17 -4.49 -8.98 0.69
C HIS A 17 -3.29 -9.52 1.46
N ALA A 18 -2.19 -9.85 0.77
CA ALA A 18 -0.98 -10.32 1.43
C ALA A 18 -0.38 -9.25 2.37
N LEU A 19 -0.32 -7.99 1.92
CA LEU A 19 0.16 -6.87 2.73
C LEU A 19 -0.75 -6.62 3.94
N MET A 20 -2.07 -6.70 3.75
CA MET A 20 -3.03 -6.56 4.85
C MET A 20 -2.85 -7.68 5.88
N ALA A 21 -2.69 -8.93 5.45
CA ALA A 21 -2.47 -10.07 6.35
C ALA A 21 -1.17 -9.94 7.14
N GLU A 22 -0.11 -9.40 6.53
CA GLU A 22 1.20 -9.24 7.14
C GLU A 22 1.26 -8.05 8.12
N PHE A 23 0.66 -6.92 7.77
CA PHE A 23 0.85 -5.66 8.50
C PHE A 23 -0.36 -5.21 9.33
N ASN A 24 -1.56 -5.76 9.14
CA ASN A 24 -2.71 -5.41 9.96
C ASN A 24 -2.75 -6.17 11.29
N ARG A 25 -1.67 -6.09 12.08
CA ARG A 25 -1.52 -6.81 13.35
C ARG A 25 -0.66 -6.03 14.35
N GLY A 26 -0.87 -6.32 15.64
CA GLY A 26 -0.11 -5.70 16.73
C GLY A 26 -0.23 -4.17 16.73
N ASN A 27 0.90 -3.49 16.68
CA ASN A 27 0.99 -2.03 16.71
C ASN A 27 0.85 -1.37 15.33
N LEU A 28 0.69 -2.16 14.26
CA LEU A 28 0.53 -1.67 12.90
C LEU A 28 -0.92 -1.80 12.44
N CYS A 29 -1.34 -0.90 11.57
CA CYS A 29 -2.56 -1.01 10.78
C CYS A 29 -2.20 -0.91 9.30
N ALA A 30 -2.86 -1.73 8.49
CA ALA A 30 -2.83 -1.60 7.04
C ALA A 30 -4.24 -1.27 6.56
N GLN A 31 -4.34 -0.43 5.53
CA GLN A 31 -5.60 -0.08 4.88
C GLN A 31 -5.41 -0.07 3.37
N VAL A 32 -6.38 -0.61 2.63
CA VAL A 32 -6.42 -0.55 1.16
C VAL A 32 -7.34 0.59 0.72
N VAL A 33 -6.90 1.37 -0.27
CA VAL A 33 -7.69 2.41 -0.94
C VAL A 33 -7.52 2.31 -2.46
N GLY A 34 -8.58 2.60 -3.22
CA GLY A 34 -8.55 2.55 -4.69
C GLY A 34 -9.50 1.49 -5.26
N ASN A 35 -9.19 0.99 -6.45
CA ASN A 35 -10.03 0.06 -7.21
C ASN A 35 -9.23 -1.18 -7.65
N LYS A 36 -9.88 -2.07 -8.42
CA LYS A 36 -9.31 -3.36 -8.85
C LYS A 36 -8.03 -3.24 -9.70
N ASP A 37 -7.84 -2.14 -10.42
CA ASP A 37 -6.75 -1.95 -11.40
C ASP A 37 -5.65 -1.03 -10.87
N LYS A 38 -5.98 -0.17 -9.91
CA LYS A 38 -5.05 0.74 -9.24
C LYS A 38 -5.49 0.93 -7.79
N MET A 39 -4.62 0.53 -6.87
CA MET A 39 -4.85 0.66 -5.44
C MET A 39 -3.57 1.02 -4.70
N ALA A 40 -3.74 1.49 -3.48
CA ALA A 40 -2.66 1.74 -2.55
C ALA A 40 -2.94 1.00 -1.24
N VAL A 41 -1.89 0.44 -0.65
CA VAL A 41 -1.90 -0.07 0.72
C VAL A 41 -1.13 0.90 1.59
N GLN A 42 -1.81 1.49 2.56
CA GLN A 42 -1.20 2.36 3.57
C GLN A 42 -0.91 1.53 4.81
N ILE A 43 0.33 1.54 5.28
CA ILE A 43 0.78 0.87 6.50
C ILE A 43 1.25 1.94 7.46
N ALA A 44 0.73 1.95 8.69
CA ALA A 44 1.08 2.93 9.69
C ALA A 44 1.04 2.35 11.10
N THR A 45 1.70 3.05 12.02
CA THR A 45 1.58 2.75 13.46
C THR A 45 0.21 3.19 13.97
N ARG A 46 -0.44 2.34 14.78
CA ARG A 46 -1.75 2.65 15.38
C ARG A 46 -1.64 3.85 16.34
N ALA A 47 -2.70 4.67 16.36
CA ALA A 47 -2.81 5.79 17.28
C ALA A 47 -2.69 5.32 18.75
N GLY A 48 -1.88 6.01 19.55
CA GLY A 48 -1.63 5.64 20.96
C GLY A 48 -0.40 4.76 21.19
N ALA A 49 0.38 4.43 20.15
CA ALA A 49 1.71 3.84 20.36
C ALA A 49 2.60 4.80 21.16
N MET A 50 3.17 4.31 22.27
CA MET A 50 3.98 5.11 23.21
C MET A 50 5.24 5.75 22.58
N SER A 51 5.65 5.31 21.39
CA SER A 51 6.81 5.82 20.66
C SER A 51 6.73 5.40 19.18
N GLY A 52 7.39 6.13 18.28
CA GLY A 52 7.58 5.72 16.86
C GLY A 52 7.14 6.72 15.79
N GLY A 53 6.55 7.87 16.14
CA GLY A 53 6.06 8.87 15.18
C GLY A 53 4.89 8.39 14.31
N GLN A 54 4.25 9.31 13.57
CA GLN A 54 3.25 8.94 12.56
C GLN A 54 3.95 8.63 11.23
N THR A 55 4.65 7.50 11.17
CA THR A 55 5.19 7.01 9.90
C THR A 55 4.10 6.23 9.16
N ALA A 56 3.75 6.71 7.97
CA ALA A 56 2.89 6.01 7.03
C ALA A 56 3.72 5.64 5.79
N LEU A 57 3.75 4.34 5.47
CA LEU A 57 4.28 3.81 4.23
C LEU A 57 3.11 3.59 3.27
N THR A 58 3.25 4.03 2.03
CA THR A 58 2.27 3.76 0.97
C THR A 58 2.89 2.86 -0.08
N ILE A 59 2.18 1.79 -0.40
CA ILE A 59 2.53 0.86 -1.47
C ILE A 59 1.47 1.00 -2.56
N ASN A 60 1.81 1.66 -3.66
CA ASN A 60 0.97 1.79 -4.84
C ASN A 60 1.10 0.53 -5.69
N ILE A 61 -0.02 -0.03 -6.13
CA ILE A 61 -0.09 -1.24 -6.94
C ILE A 61 -1.01 -0.94 -8.12
N GLN A 62 -0.52 -1.14 -9.34
CA GLN A 62 -1.30 -0.95 -10.56
C GLN A 62 -1.11 -2.11 -11.52
N THR A 63 -2.17 -2.48 -12.23
CA THR A 63 -2.11 -3.42 -13.34
C THR A 63 -1.31 -2.81 -14.49
N VAL A 64 -0.45 -3.61 -15.12
CA VAL A 64 0.26 -3.30 -16.37
C VAL A 64 0.10 -4.48 -17.34
N GLU A 65 0.50 -4.31 -18.61
CA GLU A 65 0.24 -5.31 -19.67
C GLU A 65 0.64 -6.75 -19.27
N ASP A 66 1.83 -6.92 -18.68
CA ASP A 66 2.37 -8.24 -18.34
C ASP A 66 2.31 -8.59 -16.83
N GLY A 67 1.55 -7.85 -16.03
CA GLY A 67 1.40 -8.13 -14.59
C GLY A 67 1.04 -6.91 -13.76
N ILE A 68 1.86 -6.60 -12.75
CA ILE A 68 1.63 -5.45 -11.86
C ILE A 68 2.89 -4.62 -11.66
N MET A 69 2.71 -3.32 -11.51
CA MET A 69 3.74 -2.41 -11.03
C MET A 69 3.45 -2.07 -9.57
N VAL A 70 4.48 -2.22 -8.73
CA VAL A 70 4.46 -1.87 -7.31
C VAL A 70 5.43 -0.73 -7.08
N GLU A 71 5.00 0.29 -6.36
CA GLU A 71 5.81 1.43 -5.98
C GLU A 71 5.68 1.71 -4.49
N VAL A 72 6.81 1.80 -3.80
CA VAL A 72 6.90 2.05 -2.37
C VAL A 72 7.38 3.48 -2.13
N GLY A 73 6.59 4.24 -1.37
CA GLY A 73 6.88 5.63 -1.03
C GLY A 73 6.43 6.00 0.37
N GLN A 74 7.03 7.04 0.93
CA GLN A 74 6.53 7.69 2.14
C GLN A 74 5.54 8.77 1.71
N GLN A 75 4.24 8.58 1.99
CA GLN A 75 3.25 9.65 1.87
C GLN A 75 2.62 9.91 3.24
N ALA A 76 2.44 11.19 3.58
CA ALA A 76 1.59 11.56 4.70
C ALA A 76 0.16 11.04 4.46
N TRP A 77 -0.50 10.57 5.52
CA TRP A 77 -1.84 9.94 5.51
C TRP A 77 -2.88 10.75 4.70
N LEU A 78 -2.73 12.08 4.65
CA LEU A 78 -3.63 13.02 3.96
C LEU A 78 -3.43 13.11 2.42
N GLY A 79 -2.48 12.39 1.81
CA GLY A 79 -2.08 12.61 0.42
C GLY A 79 -2.58 11.61 -0.64
N VAL A 80 -3.15 10.46 -0.25
CA VAL A 80 -3.43 9.38 -1.22
C VAL A 80 -4.67 9.64 -2.09
N ALA A 81 -5.60 10.46 -1.63
CA ALA A 81 -6.77 10.86 -2.42
C ALA A 81 -6.42 11.74 -3.64
N ALA A 82 -5.29 12.46 -3.62
CA ALA A 82 -4.90 13.37 -4.70
C ALA A 82 -4.29 12.65 -5.92
N SER A 83 -3.82 11.42 -5.79
CA SER A 83 -3.20 10.64 -6.89
C SER A 83 -4.16 9.63 -7.55
N LEU A 84 -5.42 9.61 -7.10
CA LEU A 84 -6.48 8.72 -7.61
C LEU A 84 -7.50 9.46 -8.50
N GLY A 85 -7.29 10.75 -8.77
CA GLY A 85 -7.97 11.51 -9.83
C GLY A 85 -7.36 11.30 -11.20
#